data_AF-A0A0D2GQ24-F1
#
_entry.id   AF-A0A0D2GQ24-F1
#
_cell.length_a   1.000
_cell.length_b   1.000
_cell.length_c   1.000
_cell.angle_alpha   90.00
_cell.angle_beta   90.00
_cell.angle_gamma   90.00
#
_symmetry.space_group_name_H-M   'P 1'
#
loop_
_entity.id
_entity.type
_entity.pdbx_description
1 polymer ?
#
loop_
_entity_poly.entity_id
_entity_poly.type
_entity_poly.pdbx_seq_one_letter_code
_entity_poly.pdbx_strand_id
1 'polypeptide(L)'
;MKRCLLFMTAIVLTPDQCIHATDDDNPIIAPQTMLVKINNSNKINSGIPSGLRMVNGALLPPLEIPSKNLMLPALPVTAPAKGPEDTTPAIPTAQLNQETFNFFLSHKLYVTGSIAGALYLYYFVKLMRGHWSISNNHGWASWKHYLSLQSLAEYEDQEAVIKELVDTIHNTYKQGNSNNFFYPFVRFMADVEREQEQLQNYIGLASAIENSLLKPLFPTQTKGIAHAQQKLERLMYIKALVIEWSTPQAARFATRTLRFASTRRL
;
A
#
# COMPACT_ATOMS: atom_id res chain seq x y z
N MET A 1 39.75 22.16 0.99
CA MET A 1 38.44 21.46 1.05
C MET A 1 38.04 20.89 -0.31
N LYS A 2 38.77 19.89 -0.85
CA LYS A 2 38.47 19.24 -2.16
C LYS A 2 38.50 17.70 -2.11
N ARG A 3 38.53 17.09 -0.92
CA ARG A 3 38.70 15.62 -0.77
C ARG A 3 37.50 14.86 -0.18
N CYS A 4 36.40 15.53 0.21
CA CYS A 4 35.22 14.85 0.76
C CYS A 4 34.16 14.42 -0.27
N LEU A 5 34.30 14.77 -1.55
CA LEU A 5 33.28 14.47 -2.58
C LEU A 5 33.49 13.13 -3.30
N LEU A 6 34.56 12.37 -3.01
CA LEU A 6 34.88 11.12 -3.71
C LEU A 6 34.37 9.85 -3.02
N PHE A 7 33.79 9.92 -1.83
CA PHE A 7 33.33 8.72 -1.10
C PHE A 7 31.85 8.37 -1.28
N MET A 8 31.03 9.23 -1.89
CA MET A 8 29.60 8.95 -2.11
C MET A 8 29.29 8.31 -3.48
N THR A 9 30.27 8.18 -4.37
CA THR A 9 30.12 7.54 -5.69
C THR A 9 30.54 6.07 -5.73
N ALA A 10 31.07 5.51 -4.64
CA ALA A 10 31.66 4.17 -4.63
C ALA A 10 30.70 3.03 -4.19
N ILE A 11 29.43 3.31 -3.85
CA ILE A 11 28.50 2.29 -3.32
C ILE A 11 27.44 1.81 -4.36
N VAL A 12 27.43 2.33 -5.59
CA VAL A 12 26.38 2.00 -6.59
C VAL A 12 26.95 1.49 -7.92
N LEU A 13 27.98 0.65 -7.90
CA LEU A 13 28.49 0.00 -9.11
C LEU A 13 28.95 -1.44 -8.83
N THR A 14 27.99 -2.35 -8.74
CA THR A 14 28.06 -3.68 -9.40
C THR A 14 26.64 -4.16 -9.68
N PRO A 15 26.09 -3.92 -10.88
CA PRO A 15 25.14 -4.85 -11.44
C PRO A 15 25.93 -5.97 -12.11
N ASP A 16 25.79 -7.19 -11.58
CA ASP A 16 26.00 -8.40 -12.37
C ASP A 16 25.12 -8.30 -13.61
N GLN A 17 25.72 -7.88 -14.72
CA GLN A 17 25.17 -8.01 -16.05
C GLN A 17 25.36 -9.45 -16.50
N CYS A 18 24.38 -10.29 -16.17
CA CYS A 18 24.04 -11.48 -16.95
C CYS A 18 22.58 -11.37 -17.36
N ILE A 19 22.28 -10.35 -18.18
CA ILE A 19 21.04 -10.33 -18.97
C ILE A 19 21.35 -11.13 -20.22
N HIS A 20 20.84 -12.36 -20.27
CA HIS A 20 20.63 -13.07 -21.53
C HIS A 20 19.80 -12.16 -22.45
N ALA A 21 20.43 -11.70 -23.54
CA ALA A 21 19.71 -11.14 -24.66
C ALA A 21 18.89 -12.27 -25.31
N THR A 22 17.61 -12.34 -24.99
CA THR A 22 16.63 -12.99 -25.85
C THR A 22 16.17 -11.94 -26.86
N ASP A 23 16.63 -12.09 -28.10
CA ASP A 23 16.04 -11.47 -29.29
C ASP A 23 14.59 -11.93 -29.39
N ASP A 24 13.68 -11.14 -28.83
CA ASP A 24 12.26 -11.19 -29.18
C ASP A 24 11.93 -9.87 -29.88
N ASP A 25 12.11 -9.87 -31.20
CA ASP A 25 11.52 -8.92 -32.14
C ASP A 25 9.98 -9.08 -32.09
N ASN A 26 9.36 -8.57 -31.03
CA ASN A 26 7.92 -8.42 -30.97
C ASN A 26 7.60 -6.97 -31.33
N PRO A 27 6.98 -6.68 -32.50
CA PRO A 27 6.65 -5.31 -32.87
C PRO A 27 5.69 -4.73 -31.83
N ILE A 28 6.16 -3.68 -31.16
CA ILE A 28 5.39 -2.90 -30.19
C ILE A 28 4.26 -2.22 -30.95
N ILE A 29 3.09 -2.87 -30.98
CA ILE A 29 1.84 -2.24 -31.35
C ILE A 29 1.57 -1.16 -30.29
N ALA A 30 1.64 0.11 -30.69
CA ALA A 30 1.26 1.22 -29.84
C ALA A 30 -0.13 0.95 -29.24
N PRO A 31 -0.33 1.13 -27.93
CA PRO A 31 -1.63 0.89 -27.31
C PRO A 31 -2.63 1.85 -27.95
N GLN A 32 -3.53 1.32 -28.78
CA GLN A 32 -4.74 2.03 -29.14
C GLN A 32 -5.48 2.26 -27.83
N THR A 33 -5.53 3.51 -27.41
CA THR A 33 -6.38 3.97 -26.31
C THR A 33 -7.82 3.84 -26.78
N MET A 34 -8.36 2.63 -26.73
CA MET A 34 -9.79 2.42 -26.81
C MET A 34 -10.38 3.02 -25.54
N LEU A 35 -10.92 4.22 -25.72
CA LEU A 35 -11.68 4.96 -24.75
C LEU A 35 -12.95 4.15 -24.46
N VAL A 36 -12.85 3.15 -23.58
CA VAL A 36 -14.00 2.43 -23.04
C VAL A 36 -14.79 3.45 -22.26
N LYS A 37 -15.85 3.96 -22.89
CA LYS A 37 -16.85 4.84 -22.31
C LYS A 37 -17.62 4.00 -21.29
N ILE A 38 -17.05 3.82 -20.10
CA ILE A 38 -17.76 3.27 -18.95
C ILE A 38 -18.83 4.31 -18.62
N ASN A 39 -20.05 4.08 -19.12
CA ASN A 39 -21.20 4.93 -18.92
C ASN A 39 -21.65 4.79 -17.46
N ASN A 40 -20.92 5.43 -16.56
CA ASN A 40 -21.21 5.44 -15.12
C ASN A 40 -22.30 6.50 -14.84
N SER A 41 -23.49 6.25 -15.38
CA SER A 41 -24.70 7.00 -15.04
C SER A 41 -25.27 6.44 -13.75
N ASN A 42 -24.58 6.67 -12.63
CA ASN A 42 -25.18 6.55 -11.31
C ASN A 42 -25.11 7.91 -10.62
N LYS A 43 -26.07 8.77 -11.00
CA LYS A 43 -26.32 10.08 -10.42
C LYS A 43 -26.93 9.86 -9.03
N ILE A 44 -26.09 9.57 -8.05
CA ILE A 44 -26.51 9.54 -6.65
C ILE A 44 -26.59 11.00 -6.19
N ASN A 45 -27.83 11.49 -6.03
CA ASN A 45 -28.14 12.75 -5.37
C ASN A 45 -27.47 12.78 -3.99
N SER A 46 -26.42 13.59 -3.85
CA SER A 46 -25.81 13.93 -2.56
C SER A 46 -26.67 14.98 -1.85
N GLY A 47 -27.78 14.51 -1.29
CA GLY A 47 -28.57 15.23 -0.28
C GLY A 47 -28.64 14.38 0.98
N ILE A 48 -27.49 14.03 1.56
CA ILE A 48 -27.43 13.28 2.82
C ILE A 48 -26.62 14.13 3.81
N PRO A 49 -27.24 14.57 4.93
CA PRO A 49 -26.55 15.34 5.95
C PRO A 49 -25.44 14.50 6.58
N SER A 50 -24.27 15.11 6.75
CA SER A 50 -23.10 14.55 7.40
C SER A 50 -23.48 14.00 8.78
N GLY A 51 -23.56 12.67 8.93
CA GLY A 51 -23.80 12.06 10.25
C GLY A 51 -24.24 10.60 10.30
N LEU A 52 -24.72 9.98 9.21
CA LEU A 52 -25.23 8.61 9.24
C LEU A 52 -24.52 7.68 8.27
N ARG A 53 -23.72 6.75 8.82
CA ARG A 53 -23.02 5.69 8.08
C ARG A 53 -23.92 4.45 8.04
N MET A 54 -24.58 4.18 6.91
CA MET A 54 -25.29 2.92 6.71
C MET A 54 -24.31 1.80 6.35
N VAL A 55 -24.30 0.74 7.16
CA VAL A 55 -23.65 -0.53 6.85
C VAL A 55 -24.75 -1.60 6.89
N ASN A 56 -25.00 -2.27 5.75
CA ASN A 56 -25.87 -3.44 5.61
C ASN A 56 -27.34 -3.30 6.08
N GLY A 57 -28.07 -2.28 5.63
CA GLY A 57 -29.54 -2.30 5.58
C GLY A 57 -30.31 -2.45 6.90
N ALA A 58 -29.64 -2.43 8.05
CA ALA A 58 -30.26 -2.45 9.37
C ALA A 58 -29.91 -1.14 10.10
N LEU A 59 -30.93 -0.44 10.60
CA LEU A 59 -30.76 0.67 11.54
C LEU A 59 -30.17 0.08 12.83
N LEU A 60 -28.85 0.12 12.96
CA LEU A 60 -28.21 -0.15 14.24
C LEU A 60 -28.42 1.07 15.14
N PRO A 61 -28.91 0.88 16.38
CA PRO A 61 -29.01 1.97 17.34
C PRO A 61 -27.62 2.57 17.58
N PRO A 62 -27.54 3.87 17.91
CA PRO A 62 -26.27 4.52 18.23
C PRO A 62 -25.55 3.70 19.30
N LEU A 63 -24.32 3.28 18.98
CA LEU A 63 -23.40 2.68 19.93
C LEU A 63 -23.10 3.74 21.00
N GLU A 64 -23.87 3.71 22.08
CA GLU A 64 -23.44 4.28 23.35
C GLU A 64 -22.14 3.56 23.71
N ILE A 65 -21.01 4.21 23.43
CA ILE A 65 -19.74 3.80 23.99
C ILE A 65 -19.89 4.08 25.48
N PRO A 66 -20.01 3.06 26.35
CA PRO A 66 -20.00 3.32 27.77
C PRO A 66 -18.64 3.97 28.05
N SER A 67 -18.66 5.22 28.52
CA SER A 67 -17.53 5.88 29.16
C SER A 67 -17.17 5.06 30.40
N LYS A 68 -16.54 3.91 30.19
CA LYS A 68 -15.78 3.22 31.20
C LYS A 68 -14.62 4.14 31.50
N ASN A 69 -14.80 4.94 32.54
CA ASN A 69 -13.71 5.52 33.29
C ASN A 69 -12.69 4.40 33.53
N LEU A 70 -11.66 4.34 32.69
CA LEU A 70 -10.45 3.60 32.99
C LEU A 70 -9.85 4.33 34.20
N MET A 71 -10.28 3.91 35.40
CA MET A 71 -9.49 4.12 36.61
C MET A 71 -8.20 3.37 36.37
N LEU A 72 -7.22 4.10 35.82
CA LEU A 72 -5.82 3.70 35.85
C LEU A 72 -5.50 3.41 37.33
N PRO A 73 -5.03 2.20 37.68
CA PRO A 73 -4.57 1.94 39.02
C PRO A 73 -3.48 2.97 39.32
N ALA A 74 -3.68 3.74 40.39
CA ALA A 74 -2.68 4.68 40.87
C ALA A 74 -1.40 3.87 41.12
N LEU A 75 -0.40 4.05 40.25
CA LEU A 75 0.93 3.54 40.50
C LEU A 75 1.36 4.16 41.84
N PRO A 76 1.87 3.35 42.80
CA PRO A 76 2.43 3.89 44.03
C PRO A 76 3.56 4.83 43.62
N VAL A 77 3.32 6.12 43.76
CA VAL A 77 4.37 7.15 43.68
C VAL A 77 5.25 6.90 44.88
N THR A 78 6.28 6.08 44.70
CA THR A 78 7.37 5.98 45.65
C THR A 78 7.94 7.38 45.77
N ALA A 79 7.68 8.02 46.91
CA ALA A 79 8.22 9.34 47.20
C ALA A 79 9.74 9.29 46.93
N PRO A 80 10.29 10.20 46.12
CA PRO A 80 11.72 10.24 45.90
C PRO A 80 12.37 10.39 47.27
N ALA A 81 13.19 9.39 47.63
CA ALA A 81 14.00 9.43 48.83
C ALA A 81 14.72 10.77 48.83
N LYS A 82 14.53 11.54 49.91
CA LYS A 82 15.12 12.85 50.14
C LYS A 82 16.64 12.66 50.28
N GLY A 83 17.31 12.52 49.14
CA GLY A 83 18.75 12.54 49.04
C GLY A 83 19.28 13.91 49.46
N PRO A 84 20.53 14.00 49.94
CA PRO A 84 21.11 15.26 50.37
C PRO A 84 21.03 16.29 49.24
N GLU A 85 20.58 17.50 49.57
CA GLU A 85 20.45 18.65 48.68
C GLU A 85 21.82 19.02 48.09
N ASP A 86 22.20 18.31 47.03
CA ASP A 86 23.36 18.66 46.23
C ASP A 86 22.97 19.86 45.39
N THR A 87 23.41 21.04 45.84
CA THR A 87 23.09 22.36 45.31
C THR A 87 23.75 22.51 43.95
N THR A 88 23.22 21.82 42.95
CA THR A 88 23.67 21.94 41.57
C THR A 88 23.18 23.30 41.07
N PRO A 89 24.07 24.23 40.68
CA PRO A 89 23.65 25.56 40.25
C PRO A 89 22.73 25.42 39.05
N ALA A 90 21.53 25.99 39.15
CA ALA A 90 20.55 26.00 38.07
C ALA A 90 21.19 26.66 36.84
N ILE A 91 21.58 25.85 35.86
CA ILE A 91 22.16 26.32 34.61
C ILE A 91 21.10 27.20 33.94
N PRO A 92 21.38 28.49 33.66
CA PRO A 92 20.41 29.40 33.09
C PRO A 92 20.05 28.95 31.67
N THR A 93 18.88 28.31 31.54
CA THR A 93 18.31 27.81 30.29
C THR A 93 18.19 28.86 29.19
N ALA A 94 18.17 30.15 29.56
CA ALA A 94 18.13 31.27 28.64
C ALA A 94 19.41 31.41 27.79
N GLN A 95 20.59 31.08 28.32
CA GLN A 95 21.85 31.23 27.57
C GLN A 95 22.04 30.13 26.51
N LEU A 96 21.58 28.91 26.79
CA LEU A 96 21.67 27.78 25.85
C LEU A 96 20.87 28.04 24.55
N ASN A 97 19.74 28.72 24.66
CA ASN A 97 18.90 29.01 23.49
C ASN A 97 19.55 30.03 22.55
N GLN A 98 20.28 31.02 23.06
CA GLN A 98 20.85 32.08 22.20
C GLN A 98 22.02 31.58 21.34
N GLU A 99 22.87 30.70 21.88
CA GLU A 99 23.99 30.12 21.12
C GLU A 99 23.53 29.18 20.00
N THR A 100 22.48 28.38 20.24
CA THR A 100 21.92 27.49 19.21
C THR A 100 21.36 28.28 18.03
N PHE A 101 20.65 29.41 18.26
CA PHE A 101 20.15 30.26 17.19
C PHE A 101 21.28 30.86 16.33
N ASN A 102 22.35 31.37 16.96
CA ASN A 102 23.49 31.93 16.22
C ASN A 102 24.20 30.87 15.37
N PHE A 103 24.27 29.63 15.87
CA PHE A 103 24.79 28.50 15.11
C PHE A 103 23.93 28.20 13.86
N PHE A 104 22.60 28.13 14.01
CA PHE A 104 21.67 27.95 12.89
C PHE A 104 21.80 29.08 11.87
N LEU A 105 21.96 30.33 12.32
CA LEU A 105 22.13 31.50 11.45
C LEU A 105 23.43 31.47 10.64
N SER A 106 24.50 30.95 11.24
CA SER A 106 25.82 30.84 10.60
C SER A 106 25.90 29.65 9.63
N HIS A 107 25.11 28.60 9.88
CA HIS A 107 25.15 27.33 9.13
C HIS A 107 23.88 27.06 8.31
N LYS A 108 23.07 28.08 7.99
CA LYS A 108 21.77 27.93 7.29
C LYS A 108 21.86 27.05 6.04
N LEU A 109 22.90 27.24 5.24
CA LEU A 109 23.11 26.48 4.00
C LEU A 109 23.39 24.99 4.27
N TYR A 110 24.18 24.67 5.29
CA TYR A 110 24.47 23.29 5.67
C TYR A 110 23.24 22.57 6.20
N VAL A 111 22.46 23.24 7.06
CA VAL A 111 21.22 22.68 7.61
C VAL A 111 20.17 22.49 6.51
N THR A 112 19.99 23.49 5.63
CA THR A 112 19.06 23.37 4.51
C THR A 112 19.49 22.27 3.55
N GLY A 113 20.79 22.19 3.25
CA GLY A 113 21.36 21.15 2.39
C GLY A 113 21.21 19.75 2.97
N SER A 114 21.39 19.57 4.29
CA SER A 114 21.24 18.27 4.93
C SER A 114 19.79 17.80 4.94
N ILE A 115 18.83 18.69 5.22
CA ILE A 115 17.41 18.39 5.16
C ILE A 115 16.99 18.05 3.73
N ALA A 116 17.39 18.85 2.74
CA ALA A 116 17.11 18.59 1.34
C ALA A 116 17.72 17.26 0.88
N GLY A 117 18.96 16.96 1.28
CA GLY A 117 19.62 15.70 0.98
C GLY A 117 18.92 14.49 1.61
N ALA A 118 18.48 14.60 2.86
CA ALA A 118 17.73 13.54 3.54
C ALA A 118 16.38 13.27 2.87
N LEU A 119 15.65 14.33 2.49
CA LEU A 119 14.39 14.21 1.74
C LEU A 119 14.60 13.59 0.37
N TYR A 120 15.62 14.03 -0.37
CA TYR A 120 15.98 13.45 -1.66
C TYR A 120 16.27 11.96 -1.52
N LEU A 121 17.11 11.57 -0.56
CA LEU A 121 17.45 10.17 -0.31
C LEU A 121 16.22 9.34 0.06
N TYR A 122 15.33 9.87 0.90
CA TYR A 122 14.08 9.22 1.27
C TYR A 122 13.21 8.92 0.04
N TYR A 123 12.97 9.92 -0.82
CA TYR A 123 12.17 9.74 -2.03
C TYR A 123 12.85 8.82 -3.05
N PHE A 124 14.18 8.91 -3.17
CA PHE A 124 14.96 8.04 -4.05
C PHE A 124 14.84 6.57 -3.63
N VAL A 125 15.03 6.26 -2.33
CA VAL A 125 14.87 4.90 -1.81
C VAL A 125 13.43 4.41 -1.98
N LYS A 126 12.44 5.27 -1.73
CA LYS A 126 11.02 4.93 -1.91
C LYS A 126 10.70 4.62 -3.38
N LEU A 127 11.23 5.40 -4.32
CA LEU A 127 11.05 5.20 -5.76
C LEU A 127 11.75 3.93 -6.26
N MET A 128 12.99 3.68 -5.80
CA MET A 128 13.73 2.45 -6.12
C MET A 128 13.03 1.20 -5.59
N ARG A 129 12.47 1.26 -4.36
CA ARG A 129 11.69 0.15 -3.81
C ARG A 129 10.42 -0.11 -4.62
N GLY A 130 9.73 0.94 -5.06
CA GLY A 130 8.58 0.80 -5.95
C GLY A 130 8.95 0.19 -7.29
N HIS A 131 10.04 0.67 -7.91
CA HIS A 131 10.56 0.13 -9.16
C HIS A 131 10.91 -1.36 -9.03
N TRP A 132 11.64 -1.74 -7.98
CA TRP A 132 11.98 -3.14 -7.71
C TRP A 132 10.76 -4.02 -7.48
N SER A 133 9.74 -3.50 -6.79
CA SER A 133 8.46 -4.20 -6.61
C SER A 133 7.71 -4.41 -7.91
N ILE A 134 7.84 -3.48 -8.87
CA ILE A 134 7.20 -3.57 -10.19
C ILE A 134 7.97 -4.47 -11.13
N SER A 135 9.31 -4.44 -11.08
CA SER A 135 10.16 -5.30 -11.92
C SER A 135 10.08 -6.76 -11.50
N ASN A 136 9.94 -7.00 -10.19
CA ASN A 136 9.74 -8.33 -9.68
C ASN A 136 8.32 -8.79 -10.03
N ASN A 137 8.20 -9.89 -10.75
CA ASN A 137 6.92 -10.55 -11.00
C ASN A 137 6.43 -11.34 -9.78
N HIS A 138 6.55 -10.70 -8.61
CA HIS A 138 6.10 -11.21 -7.33
C HIS A 138 4.87 -10.41 -6.91
N GLY A 139 3.78 -11.10 -6.64
CA GLY A 139 2.49 -10.48 -6.31
C GLY A 139 1.35 -11.07 -7.11
N TRP A 140 0.13 -10.74 -6.70
CA TRP A 140 -1.09 -11.21 -7.35
C TRP A 140 -1.31 -10.54 -8.71
N ALA A 141 -0.78 -9.33 -8.93
CA ALA A 141 -0.79 -8.71 -10.26
C ALA A 141 0.02 -9.53 -11.29
N SER A 142 0.94 -10.38 -10.84
CA SER A 142 1.76 -11.22 -11.73
C SER A 142 1.19 -12.64 -11.93
N TRP A 143 0.03 -12.94 -11.35
CA TRP A 143 -0.67 -14.21 -11.57
C TRP A 143 -0.99 -14.37 -13.07
N LYS A 144 -0.48 -15.46 -13.67
CA LYS A 144 -0.49 -15.72 -15.12
C LYS A 144 0.07 -14.57 -15.99
N HIS A 145 1.19 -13.96 -15.60
CA HIS A 145 1.81 -12.83 -16.31
C HIS A 145 2.02 -13.03 -17.82
N TYR A 146 2.09 -14.27 -18.31
CA TYR A 146 2.21 -14.61 -19.74
C TYR A 146 0.94 -14.30 -20.55
N LEU A 147 -0.23 -14.20 -19.92
CA LEU A 147 -1.48 -13.79 -20.58
C LEU A 147 -1.65 -12.29 -20.50
N SER A 148 -2.14 -11.65 -21.56
CA SER A 148 -2.57 -10.24 -21.48
C SER A 148 -3.85 -10.10 -20.64
N LEU A 149 -4.13 -8.88 -20.15
CA LEU A 149 -5.38 -8.62 -19.41
C LEU A 149 -6.61 -8.89 -20.30
N GLN A 150 -6.53 -8.50 -21.57
CA GLN A 150 -7.59 -8.73 -22.55
C GLN A 150 -7.83 -10.23 -22.77
N SER A 151 -6.76 -11.01 -22.95
CA SER A 151 -6.85 -12.47 -23.10
C SER A 151 -7.40 -13.15 -21.84
N LEU A 152 -7.17 -12.58 -20.66
CA LEU A 152 -7.72 -13.09 -19.40
C LEU A 152 -9.23 -12.78 -19.26
N ALA A 153 -9.72 -11.71 -19.89
CA ALA A 153 -11.13 -11.33 -19.91
C ALA A 153 -11.93 -12.10 -20.99
N GLU A 154 -11.31 -12.34 -22.14
CA GLU A 154 -11.90 -13.04 -23.30
C GLU A 154 -11.81 -14.56 -23.20
N TYR A 155 -11.29 -15.10 -22.10
CA TYR A 155 -11.13 -16.54 -21.93
C TYR A 155 -12.51 -17.23 -21.98
N GLU A 156 -12.69 -18.18 -22.91
CA GLU A 156 -13.98 -18.84 -23.16
C GLU A 156 -14.54 -19.55 -21.92
N ASP A 157 -13.66 -20.13 -21.10
CA ASP A 157 -14.01 -20.82 -19.86
C ASP A 157 -13.59 -20.00 -18.63
N GLN A 158 -14.36 -18.94 -18.33
CA GLN A 158 -14.14 -18.13 -17.13
C GLN A 158 -14.25 -18.94 -15.83
N GLU A 159 -15.07 -19.99 -15.79
CA GLU A 159 -15.24 -20.83 -14.61
C GLU A 159 -13.94 -21.60 -14.28
N ALA A 160 -13.27 -22.15 -15.29
CA ALA A 160 -11.98 -22.82 -15.11
C ALA A 160 -10.90 -21.86 -14.59
N VAL A 161 -10.85 -20.63 -15.12
CA VAL A 161 -9.89 -19.59 -14.69
C VAL A 161 -10.12 -19.21 -13.23
N ILE A 162 -11.38 -18.98 -12.83
CA ILE A 162 -11.75 -18.67 -11.46
C ILE A 162 -11.42 -19.84 -10.52
N LYS A 163 -11.71 -21.08 -10.93
CA LYS A 163 -11.39 -22.26 -10.14
C LYS A 163 -9.87 -22.39 -9.90
N GLU A 164 -9.07 -22.22 -10.95
CA GLU A 164 -7.61 -22.24 -10.84
C GLU A 164 -7.09 -21.13 -9.92
N LEU A 165 -7.67 -19.92 -10.01
CA LEU A 165 -7.33 -18.81 -9.12
C LEU A 165 -7.62 -19.15 -7.66
N VAL A 166 -8.80 -19.70 -7.39
CA VAL A 166 -9.21 -20.13 -6.05
C VAL A 166 -8.30 -21.22 -5.51
N ASP A 167 -7.95 -22.22 -6.33
CA ASP A 167 -7.04 -23.29 -5.95
C ASP A 167 -5.63 -22.74 -5.67
N THR A 168 -5.16 -21.79 -6.48
CA THR A 168 -3.89 -21.08 -6.28
C THR A 168 -3.90 -20.33 -4.93
N ILE A 169 -4.96 -19.57 -4.64
CA ILE A 169 -5.13 -18.86 -3.36
C ILE A 169 -5.07 -19.83 -2.17
N HIS A 170 -5.81 -20.95 -2.24
CA HIS A 170 -5.78 -21.95 -1.17
C HIS A 170 -4.39 -22.54 -0.98
N ASN A 171 -3.69 -22.88 -2.06
CA ASN A 171 -2.36 -23.45 -2.01
C ASN A 171 -1.33 -22.46 -1.43
N THR A 172 -1.40 -21.19 -1.82
CA THR A 172 -0.51 -20.13 -1.31
C THR A 172 -0.68 -19.90 0.19
N TYR A 173 -1.90 -19.97 0.73
CA TYR A 173 -2.18 -19.65 2.14
C TYR A 173 -2.48 -20.86 3.04
N LYS A 174 -2.22 -22.08 2.55
CA LYS A 174 -2.54 -23.33 3.27
C LYS A 174 -1.87 -23.47 4.64
N GLN A 175 -0.71 -22.83 4.84
CA GLN A 175 0.15 -23.03 6.01
C GLN A 175 -0.33 -22.31 7.29
N GLY A 176 -1.27 -21.37 7.21
CA GLY A 176 -1.65 -20.52 8.35
C GLY A 176 -2.72 -21.10 9.28
N ASN A 177 -3.75 -21.77 8.73
CA ASN A 177 -4.86 -22.34 9.49
C ASN A 177 -5.72 -23.28 8.62
N SER A 178 -5.46 -24.59 8.66
CA SER A 178 -6.19 -25.58 7.86
C SER A 178 -7.67 -25.70 8.21
N ASN A 179 -8.07 -25.23 9.40
CA ASN A 179 -9.43 -25.42 9.90
C ASN A 179 -10.39 -24.32 9.44
N ASN A 180 -9.88 -23.21 8.89
CA ASN A 180 -10.70 -22.10 8.43
C ASN A 180 -10.67 -21.97 6.91
N PHE A 181 -11.74 -22.43 6.26
CA PHE A 181 -11.93 -22.33 4.81
C PHE A 181 -11.86 -20.88 4.28
N PHE A 182 -12.25 -19.89 5.09
CA PHE A 182 -12.25 -18.48 4.67
C PHE A 182 -10.90 -17.79 4.85
N TYR A 183 -9.98 -18.38 5.62
CA TYR A 183 -8.69 -17.75 5.95
C TYR A 183 -7.85 -17.40 4.71
N PRO A 184 -7.68 -18.29 3.71
CA PRO A 184 -6.95 -17.97 2.48
C PRO A 184 -7.49 -16.74 1.75
N PHE A 185 -8.81 -16.61 1.67
CA PHE A 185 -9.46 -15.48 0.98
C PHE A 185 -9.26 -14.16 1.72
N VAL A 186 -9.39 -14.16 3.05
CA VAL A 186 -9.12 -12.96 3.86
C VAL A 186 -7.66 -12.52 3.68
N ARG A 187 -6.73 -13.47 3.69
CA ARG A 187 -5.31 -13.15 3.51
C ARG A 187 -4.99 -12.67 2.10
N PHE A 188 -5.57 -13.31 1.08
CA PHE A 188 -5.51 -12.87 -0.30
C PHE A 188 -5.97 -11.42 -0.46
N MET A 189 -7.15 -11.07 0.07
CA MET A 189 -7.69 -9.72 -0.02
C MET A 189 -6.78 -8.68 0.65
N ALA A 190 -6.21 -9.00 1.81
CA ALA A 190 -5.27 -8.12 2.50
C ALA A 190 -3.96 -7.91 1.70
N ASP A 191 -3.44 -8.97 1.07
CA ASP A 191 -2.24 -8.86 0.24
C ASP A 191 -2.51 -8.08 -1.06
N VAL A 192 -3.68 -8.29 -1.69
CA VAL A 192 -4.14 -7.51 -2.85
C VAL A 192 -4.28 -6.02 -2.51
N GLU A 193 -4.88 -5.67 -1.36
CA GLU A 193 -5.01 -4.27 -0.94
C GLU A 193 -3.66 -3.62 -0.69
N ARG A 194 -2.71 -4.34 -0.07
CA ARG A 194 -1.35 -3.86 0.14
C ARG A 194 -0.63 -3.64 -1.19
N GLU A 195 -0.73 -4.57 -2.12
CA GLU A 195 -0.11 -4.47 -3.45
C GLU A 195 -0.72 -3.30 -4.24
N GLN A 196 -2.05 -3.11 -4.15
CA GLN A 196 -2.76 -1.98 -4.75
C GLN A 196 -2.24 -0.64 -4.20
N GLU A 197 -2.11 -0.51 -2.88
CA GLU A 197 -1.59 0.71 -2.23
C GLU A 197 -0.14 0.99 -2.67
N GLN A 198 0.70 -0.04 -2.77
CA GLN A 198 2.08 0.09 -3.24
C GLN A 198 2.16 0.60 -4.68
N LEU A 199 1.36 0.03 -5.60
CA LEU A 199 1.29 0.45 -6.99
C LEU A 199 0.78 1.89 -7.12
N GLN A 200 -0.30 2.24 -6.41
CA GLN A 200 -0.86 3.59 -6.41
C GLN A 200 0.13 4.63 -5.86
N ASN A 201 0.82 4.31 -4.76
CA ASN A 201 1.85 5.17 -4.19
C ASN A 201 3.02 5.39 -5.16
N TYR A 202 3.45 4.34 -5.87
CA TYR A 202 4.48 4.48 -6.90
C TYR A 202 4.02 5.36 -8.06
N ILE A 203 2.84 5.10 -8.63
CA ILE A 203 2.28 5.88 -9.73
C ILE A 203 2.15 7.36 -9.33
N GLY A 204 1.60 7.63 -8.14
CA GLY A 204 1.44 8.98 -7.62
C GLY A 204 2.78 9.69 -7.43
N LEU A 205 3.77 9.01 -6.82
CA LEU A 205 5.10 9.58 -6.60
C LEU A 205 5.83 9.85 -7.93
N ALA A 206 5.82 8.89 -8.85
CA ALA A 206 6.49 9.02 -10.14
C ALA A 206 5.85 10.12 -11.00
N SER A 207 4.52 10.21 -11.02
CA SER A 207 3.79 11.28 -11.72
C SER A 207 4.06 12.65 -11.09
N ALA A 208 4.12 12.74 -9.76
CA ALA A 208 4.45 13.98 -9.06
C ALA A 208 5.88 14.45 -9.41
N ILE A 209 6.85 13.53 -9.46
CA ILE A 209 8.22 13.83 -9.86
C ILE A 209 8.28 14.26 -11.33
N GLU A 210 7.57 13.57 -12.22
CA GLU A 210 7.53 13.90 -13.65
C GLU A 210 6.95 15.29 -13.93
N ASN A 211 5.95 15.70 -13.15
CA ASN A 211 5.34 17.04 -13.24
C ASN A 211 6.11 18.12 -12.47
N SER A 212 7.16 17.75 -11.74
CA SER A 212 7.96 18.70 -10.95
C SER A 212 9.23 19.13 -11.69
N LEU A 213 9.83 20.23 -11.24
CA LEU A 213 11.15 20.67 -11.68
C LEU A 213 12.28 19.71 -11.24
N LEU A 214 11.97 18.65 -10.48
CA LEU A 214 12.92 17.64 -10.02
C LEU A 214 13.10 16.49 -11.02
N LYS A 215 12.33 16.45 -12.13
CA LYS A 215 12.48 15.46 -13.20
C LYS A 215 13.94 15.16 -13.61
N PRO A 216 14.85 16.15 -13.81
CA PRO A 216 16.23 15.84 -14.18
C PRO A 216 17.08 15.22 -13.06
N LEU A 217 16.66 15.34 -11.79
CA LEU A 217 17.37 14.76 -10.65
C LEU A 217 16.99 13.29 -10.40
N PHE A 218 15.80 12.87 -10.83
CA PHE A 218 15.30 11.52 -10.57
C PHE A 218 15.25 10.70 -11.85
N PRO A 219 15.75 9.45 -11.85
CA PRO A 219 15.60 8.56 -12.99
C PRO A 219 14.18 8.01 -13.07
N THR A 220 13.22 8.82 -13.51
CA THR A 220 11.85 8.36 -13.76
C THR A 220 11.75 7.72 -15.14
N GLN A 221 11.41 6.43 -15.17
CA GLN A 221 11.12 5.71 -16.41
C GLN A 221 9.61 5.80 -16.68
N THR A 222 9.21 6.54 -17.70
CA THR A 222 7.80 6.64 -18.14
C THR A 222 7.19 5.26 -18.41
N LYS A 223 7.98 4.34 -18.97
CA LYS A 223 7.61 2.93 -19.15
C LYS A 223 7.23 2.23 -17.84
N GLY A 224 7.91 2.56 -16.73
CA GLY A 224 7.62 2.01 -15.41
C GLY A 224 6.26 2.42 -14.88
N ILE A 225 5.83 3.67 -15.15
CA ILE A 225 4.51 4.18 -14.76
C ILE A 225 3.40 3.44 -15.51
N ALA A 226 3.53 3.33 -16.84
CA ALA A 226 2.56 2.61 -17.67
C ALA A 226 2.45 1.12 -17.27
N HIS A 227 3.59 0.48 -17.02
CA HIS A 227 3.61 -0.91 -16.56
C HIS A 227 2.97 -1.07 -15.17
N ALA A 228 3.18 -0.13 -14.25
CA ALA A 228 2.52 -0.12 -12.94
C ALA A 228 1.00 0.04 -13.06
N GLN A 229 0.53 0.90 -13.97
CA GLN A 229 -0.90 1.06 -14.26
C GLN A 229 -1.52 -0.23 -14.80
N GLN A 230 -0.85 -0.90 -15.74
CA GLN A 230 -1.29 -2.19 -16.26
C GLN A 230 -1.37 -3.26 -15.16
N LYS A 231 -0.36 -3.33 -14.28
CA LYS A 231 -0.39 -4.23 -13.11
C LYS A 231 -1.55 -3.89 -12.16
N LEU A 232 -1.84 -2.61 -11.94
CA LEU A 232 -2.94 -2.16 -11.11
C LEU A 232 -4.31 -2.56 -11.68
N GLU A 233 -4.55 -2.33 -12.97
CA GLU A 233 -5.78 -2.73 -13.67
C GLU A 233 -6.00 -4.24 -13.59
N ARG A 234 -4.94 -5.01 -13.83
CA ARG A 234 -4.96 -6.46 -13.72
C ARG A 234 -5.27 -6.93 -12.29
N LEU A 235 -4.64 -6.32 -11.29
CA LEU A 235 -4.91 -6.63 -9.89
C LEU A 235 -6.37 -6.37 -9.51
N MET A 236 -6.95 -5.26 -10.00
CA MET A 236 -8.36 -4.94 -9.80
C MET A 236 -9.29 -5.96 -10.47
N TYR A 237 -8.94 -6.42 -11.67
CA TYR A 237 -9.67 -7.49 -12.36
C TYR A 237 -9.65 -8.80 -11.58
N ILE A 238 -8.48 -9.25 -11.12
CA ILE A 238 -8.34 -10.47 -10.30
C ILE A 238 -9.16 -10.34 -9.01
N LYS A 239 -9.13 -9.18 -8.34
CA LYS A 239 -9.95 -8.89 -7.17
C LYS A 239 -11.44 -9.04 -7.49
N ALA A 240 -11.89 -8.49 -8.61
CA ALA A 240 -13.29 -8.57 -9.04
C ALA A 240 -13.73 -10.02 -9.29
N LEU A 241 -12.92 -10.84 -9.96
CA LEU A 241 -13.21 -12.26 -10.19
C LEU A 241 -13.44 -13.03 -8.88
N VAL A 242 -12.60 -12.80 -7.87
CA VAL A 242 -12.76 -13.48 -6.56
C VAL A 242 -14.02 -13.01 -5.83
N ILE A 243 -14.33 -11.72 -5.89
CA ILE A 243 -15.55 -11.16 -5.28
C ILE A 243 -16.80 -11.74 -5.96
N GLU A 244 -16.82 -11.77 -7.29
CA GLU A 244 -17.90 -12.32 -8.09
C GLU A 244 -18.13 -13.80 -7.74
N TRP A 245 -17.07 -14.61 -7.70
CA TRP A 245 -17.15 -16.01 -7.29
C TRP A 245 -17.66 -16.21 -5.86
N SER A 246 -17.28 -15.32 -4.93
CA SER A 246 -17.68 -15.42 -3.52
C SER A 246 -19.15 -15.07 -3.29
N THR A 247 -19.80 -14.34 -4.21
CA THR A 247 -21.16 -13.82 -4.04
C THR A 247 -22.22 -14.95 -4.03
N PRO A 248 -22.24 -15.89 -5.02
CA PRO A 248 -23.13 -17.05 -4.97
C PRO A 248 -22.87 -17.97 -3.77
N GLN A 249 -21.60 -18.10 -3.36
CA GLN A 249 -21.23 -18.91 -2.19
C GLN A 249 -21.84 -18.32 -0.92
N ALA A 250 -21.71 -17.00 -0.73
CA ALA A 250 -22.31 -16.28 0.39
C ALA A 250 -23.84 -16.46 0.44
N ALA A 251 -24.52 -16.39 -0.73
CA ALA A 251 -25.96 -16.65 -0.82
C ALA A 251 -26.32 -18.08 -0.37
N ARG A 252 -25.56 -19.09 -0.81
CA ARG A 252 -25.76 -20.50 -0.42
C ARG A 252 -25.57 -20.71 1.09
N PHE A 253 -24.60 -20.04 1.71
CA PHE A 253 -24.40 -20.10 3.16
C PHE A 253 -25.58 -19.48 3.91
N ALA A 254 -26.09 -18.33 3.46
CA ALA A 254 -27.27 -17.68 4.04
C ALA A 254 -28.53 -18.56 3.95
N THR A 255 -28.74 -19.26 2.82
CA THR A 255 -29.88 -20.18 2.69
C THR A 255 -29.76 -21.37 3.64
N ARG A 256 -28.55 -21.91 3.87
CA ARG A 256 -28.34 -23.03 4.80
C ARG A 256 -28.63 -22.61 6.24
N THR A 257 -28.17 -21.45 6.69
CA THR A 257 -28.43 -20.99 8.07
C THR A 257 -29.90 -20.74 8.33
N LEU A 258 -30.66 -20.22 7.35
CA LEU A 258 -32.11 -20.06 7.46
C LEU A 258 -32.83 -21.41 7.60
N ARG A 259 -32.40 -22.44 6.86
CA ARG A 259 -32.98 -23.80 6.97
C ARG A 259 -32.73 -24.41 8.36
N PHE A 260 -31.56 -24.19 8.96
CA PHE A 260 -31.29 -24.68 10.32
C PHE A 260 -32.07 -23.90 11.39
N ALA A 261 -32.36 -22.62 11.17
CA ALA A 261 -33.18 -21.82 12.09
C ALA A 261 -34.66 -22.23 12.08
N SER A 262 -35.21 -22.69 10.95
CA SER A 262 -36.60 -23.15 10.87
C SER A 262 -36.85 -24.50 11.53
N THR A 263 -35.88 -25.43 11.49
CA THR A 263 -36.06 -26.79 12.04
C THR A 263 -35.97 -26.85 13.57
N ARG A 264 -35.42 -25.82 14.21
CA ARG A 264 -35.25 -25.75 15.67
C ARG A 264 -36.48 -25.21 16.43
N ARG A 265 -37.57 -24.89 15.72
CA ARG A 265 -38.83 -24.35 16.30
C ARG A 265 -39.98 -25.36 16.35
N LEU A 266 -39.71 -26.64 16.11
CA LEU A 266 -40.65 -27.75 16.31
C LEU A 266 -40.15 -28.61 17.47
#